data_AF-A0AAW0D5J1-F1
#
_entry.id   AF-A0AAW0D5J1-F1
#
_cell.length_a   1.000
_cell.length_b   1.000
_cell.length_c   1.000
_cell.angle_alpha   90.00
_cell.angle_beta   90.00
_cell.angle_gamma   90.00
#
_symmetry.space_group_name_H-M   'P 1'
#
loop_
_entity.id
_entity.type
_entity.pdbx_description
1 polymer ?
#
loop_
_entity_poly.entity_id
_entity_poly.type
_entity_poly.pdbx_seq_one_letter_code
_entity_poly.pdbx_strand_id
1 'polypeptide(L)'
;MNAARFRLPRAAGPRSLVLAAGVAVALTPREQEKLPIYPQPDPEIIVQEVPSELERQIGIARKSLTATYRQAHQHVQDLVSKWIGVEHAVEHRVKAIISPEESLTPGILYVGVATLSGSIIARNRALPIRFITPPVLLALSMNHFLPKTTANLSEYLGNLEETYFPTLAQKHAVANAHTAMTWEMIKNATANGRESVTKGVENAVGKIEETTGLKLKETLGLGKELSKQAEGRVLQAVKAAEVKFEETKAASEAKVAEGKAIVEAKTAEIKAAADKKVEEFTEKLEKKTEEPPKRLV
;
A
#
# COMPACT_ATOMS: atom_id res chain seq x y z
N MET A 1 26.88 2.46 -32.93
CA MET A 1 28.13 1.89 -32.37
C MET A 1 27.83 1.33 -30.99
N ASN A 2 28.39 0.15 -30.69
CA ASN A 2 28.39 -0.62 -29.43
C ASN A 2 27.08 -1.23 -28.90
N ALA A 3 26.75 -2.41 -29.44
CA ALA A 3 25.89 -3.40 -28.80
C ALA A 3 26.76 -4.45 -28.07
N ALA A 4 26.74 -4.44 -26.73
CA ALA A 4 27.42 -5.41 -25.90
C ALA A 4 26.58 -6.70 -25.81
N ARG A 5 27.05 -7.77 -26.46
CA ARG A 5 26.41 -9.09 -26.45
C ARG A 5 26.88 -9.87 -25.22
N PHE A 6 25.97 -10.13 -24.29
CA PHE A 6 26.12 -11.17 -23.27
C PHE A 6 26.22 -12.55 -23.94
N ARG A 7 27.27 -13.32 -23.61
CA ARG A 7 27.43 -14.72 -23.98
C ARG A 7 27.80 -15.54 -22.74
N LEU A 8 26.92 -16.48 -22.38
CA LEU A 8 27.20 -17.76 -21.71
C LEU A 8 26.12 -18.76 -22.19
N PRO A 9 26.28 -20.10 -22.14
CA PRO A 9 27.32 -20.88 -21.45
C PRO A 9 28.00 -21.94 -22.35
N ARG A 10 29.15 -22.47 -21.93
CA ARG A 10 29.71 -23.70 -22.51
C ARG A 10 29.88 -24.73 -21.38
N ALA A 11 29.01 -25.73 -21.40
CA ALA A 11 29.01 -26.85 -20.49
C ALA A 11 30.31 -27.67 -20.64
N ALA A 12 31.03 -27.86 -19.54
CA ALA A 12 32.09 -28.84 -19.42
C ALA A 12 31.48 -30.15 -18.88
N GLY A 13 31.31 -31.14 -19.75
CA GLY A 13 30.98 -32.51 -19.35
C GLY A 13 32.24 -33.24 -18.89
N PRO A 14 32.17 -34.09 -17.84
CA PRO A 14 33.32 -34.85 -17.37
C PRO A 14 33.60 -36.01 -18.34
N ARG A 15 34.83 -36.04 -18.88
CA ARG A 15 35.33 -37.20 -19.62
C ARG A 15 35.67 -38.32 -18.62
N SER A 16 34.81 -39.31 -18.55
CA SER A 16 35.13 -40.64 -18.03
C SER A 16 35.96 -41.38 -19.07
N LEU A 17 37.28 -41.47 -18.87
CA LEU A 17 38.13 -42.42 -19.60
C LEU A 17 38.12 -43.74 -18.83
N VAL A 18 37.44 -44.73 -19.39
CA VAL A 18 37.59 -46.14 -19.05
C VAL A 18 38.96 -46.58 -19.56
N LEU A 19 39.88 -46.84 -18.65
CA LEU A 19 41.18 -47.44 -18.94
C LEU A 19 40.99 -48.96 -18.97
N ALA A 20 40.72 -49.50 -20.16
CA ALA A 20 40.86 -50.92 -20.43
C ALA A 20 42.36 -51.22 -20.55
N ALA A 21 42.94 -51.84 -19.52
CA ALA A 21 44.31 -52.34 -19.58
C ALA A 21 44.35 -53.59 -20.47
N GLY A 22 44.50 -53.38 -21.77
CA GLY A 22 44.96 -54.39 -22.71
C GLY A 22 46.46 -54.56 -22.54
N VAL A 23 46.91 -55.79 -22.24
CA VAL A 23 48.33 -56.16 -22.21
C VAL A 23 48.88 -56.01 -23.63
N ALA A 24 49.57 -54.90 -23.90
CA ALA A 24 50.40 -54.74 -25.08
C ALA A 24 51.81 -55.20 -24.74
N VAL A 25 52.18 -56.40 -25.16
CA VAL A 25 53.57 -56.86 -25.18
C VAL A 25 54.27 -56.06 -26.28
N ALA A 26 54.90 -54.94 -25.91
CA ALA A 26 55.84 -54.24 -26.75
C ALA A 26 57.16 -55.02 -26.72
N LEU A 27 57.50 -55.65 -27.84
CA LEU A 27 58.81 -56.26 -28.07
C LEU A 27 59.85 -55.15 -28.27
N THR A 28 60.44 -54.68 -27.18
CA THR A 28 61.68 -53.91 -27.21
C THR A 28 62.88 -54.85 -27.29
N PRO A 29 63.95 -54.51 -28.04
CA PRO A 29 65.15 -55.33 -28.10
C PRO A 29 65.81 -55.39 -26.71
N ARG A 30 66.06 -56.61 -26.22
CA ARG A 30 66.75 -56.89 -24.95
C ARG A 30 68.17 -56.31 -24.96
N GLU A 31 68.37 -55.19 -24.29
CA GLU A 31 69.66 -54.91 -23.65
C GLU A 31 69.78 -55.83 -22.42
N GLN A 32 70.95 -56.43 -22.22
CA GLN A 32 71.21 -57.28 -21.07
C GLN A 32 71.22 -56.42 -19.80
N GLU A 33 70.08 -56.38 -19.12
CA GLU A 33 69.88 -55.71 -17.84
C GLU A 33 70.80 -56.34 -16.79
N LYS A 34 71.83 -55.60 -16.36
CA LYS A 34 72.74 -56.02 -15.29
C LYS A 34 71.93 -56.19 -14.00
N LEU A 35 72.04 -57.37 -13.40
CA LEU A 35 71.45 -57.67 -12.09
C LEU A 35 71.95 -56.65 -11.06
N PRO A 36 71.06 -55.98 -10.30
CA PRO A 36 71.45 -55.05 -9.26
C PRO A 36 72.22 -55.77 -8.15
N ILE A 37 73.38 -55.23 -7.76
CA ILE A 37 74.30 -55.81 -6.75
C ILE A 37 73.78 -55.57 -5.31
N TYR A 38 72.82 -54.67 -5.15
CA TYR A 38 72.17 -54.39 -3.86
C TYR A 38 70.79 -55.01 -3.82
N PRO A 39 70.37 -55.59 -2.67
CA PRO A 39 68.99 -55.99 -2.48
C PRO A 39 68.11 -54.76 -2.65
N GLN A 40 67.16 -54.84 -3.59
CA GLN A 40 66.11 -53.82 -3.71
C GLN A 40 65.25 -53.90 -2.44
N PRO A 41 64.84 -52.77 -1.85
CA PRO A 41 63.85 -52.80 -0.79
C PRO A 41 62.60 -53.50 -1.31
N ASP A 42 62.05 -54.43 -0.52
CA ASP A 42 60.88 -55.20 -0.92
C ASP A 42 59.79 -54.23 -1.40
N PRO A 43 59.22 -54.45 -2.61
CA PRO A 43 58.20 -53.55 -3.13
C PRO A 43 57.05 -53.54 -2.13
N GLU A 44 56.70 -52.35 -1.63
CA GLU A 44 55.58 -52.17 -0.70
C GLU A 44 54.29 -52.54 -1.46
N ILE A 45 53.79 -53.75 -1.20
CA ILE A 45 52.57 -54.26 -1.81
C ILE A 45 51.40 -53.52 -1.16
N ILE A 46 51.00 -52.41 -1.78
CA ILE A 46 49.76 -51.72 -1.42
C ILE A 46 48.61 -52.62 -1.86
N VAL A 47 48.05 -53.36 -0.90
CA VAL A 47 46.84 -54.16 -1.11
C VAL A 47 45.70 -53.20 -1.43
N GLN A 48 45.38 -53.10 -2.71
CA GLN A 48 44.22 -52.35 -3.15
C GLN A 48 42.99 -53.22 -2.94
N GLU A 49 42.22 -52.93 -1.90
CA GLU A 49 40.95 -53.60 -1.64
C GLU A 49 40.00 -53.32 -2.82
N VAL A 50 39.85 -54.31 -3.70
CA VAL A 50 38.92 -54.23 -4.82
C VAL A 50 37.52 -54.45 -4.24
N PRO A 51 36.62 -53.46 -4.36
CA PRO A 51 35.31 -53.56 -3.74
C PRO A 51 34.54 -54.73 -4.33
N SER A 52 33.85 -55.48 -3.46
CA SER A 52 33.02 -56.60 -3.90
C SER A 52 31.83 -56.09 -4.73
N GLU A 53 31.25 -56.95 -5.57
CA GLU A 53 30.09 -56.57 -6.39
C GLU A 53 28.90 -56.07 -5.54
N LEU A 54 28.73 -56.60 -4.31
CA LEU A 54 27.74 -56.13 -3.35
C LEU A 54 28.05 -54.72 -2.83
N GLU A 55 29.32 -54.46 -2.52
CA GLU A 55 29.76 -53.13 -2.07
C GLU A 55 29.57 -52.09 -3.17
N ARG A 56 29.78 -52.47 -4.43
CA ARG A 56 29.51 -51.60 -5.58
C ARG A 56 28.03 -51.25 -5.68
N GLN A 57 27.13 -52.23 -5.51
CA GLN A 57 25.69 -52.02 -5.56
C GLN A 57 25.19 -51.16 -4.40
N ILE A 58 25.63 -51.44 -3.18
CA ILE A 58 25.32 -50.62 -1.99
C ILE A 58 25.86 -49.19 -2.18
N GLY A 59 27.06 -49.06 -2.76
CA GLY A 59 27.66 -47.78 -3.10
C GLY A 59 26.82 -46.98 -4.10
N ILE A 60 26.29 -47.62 -5.15
CA ILE A 60 25.41 -46.98 -6.13
C ILE A 60 24.10 -46.54 -5.47
N ALA A 61 23.47 -47.43 -4.70
CA ALA A 61 22.21 -47.14 -4.00
C ALA A 61 22.36 -45.99 -3.00
N ARG A 62 23.45 -45.98 -2.21
CA ARG A 62 23.75 -44.88 -1.30
C ARG A 62 23.98 -43.57 -2.04
N LYS A 63 24.73 -43.60 -3.15
CA LYS A 63 25.00 -42.41 -3.97
C LYS A 63 23.71 -41.84 -4.57
N SER A 64 22.82 -42.68 -5.11
CA SER A 64 21.56 -42.21 -5.68
C SER A 64 20.64 -41.64 -4.59
N LEU A 65 20.49 -42.31 -3.45
CA LEU A 65 19.68 -41.82 -2.33
C LEU A 65 20.21 -40.49 -1.80
N THR A 66 21.53 -40.38 -1.62
CA THR A 66 22.15 -39.14 -1.14
C THR A 66 22.05 -38.02 -2.17
N ALA A 67 22.13 -38.33 -3.47
CA ALA A 67 21.93 -37.36 -4.53
C ALA A 67 20.50 -36.81 -4.54
N THR A 68 19.49 -37.67 -4.46
CA THR A 68 18.08 -37.27 -4.41
C THR A 68 17.77 -36.46 -3.15
N TYR A 69 18.29 -36.90 -1.98
CA TYR A 69 18.13 -36.16 -0.73
C TYR A 69 18.76 -34.76 -0.81
N ARG A 70 19.96 -34.65 -1.37
CA ARG A 70 20.63 -33.35 -1.55
C ARG A 70 19.88 -32.45 -2.53
N GLN A 71 19.33 -32.98 -3.62
CA GLN A 71 18.53 -32.21 -4.57
C GLN A 71 17.24 -31.67 -3.93
N ALA A 72 16.52 -32.51 -3.19
CA ALA A 72 15.33 -32.07 -2.45
C ALA A 72 15.68 -30.98 -1.42
N HIS A 73 16.78 -31.17 -0.69
CA HIS A 73 17.26 -30.17 0.27
C HIS A 73 17.66 -28.85 -0.42
N GLN A 74 18.34 -28.91 -1.56
CA GLN A 74 18.69 -27.73 -2.36
C GLN A 74 17.46 -26.96 -2.83
N HIS A 75 16.41 -27.64 -3.32
CA HIS A 75 15.18 -26.97 -3.72
C HIS A 75 14.49 -26.24 -2.56
N VAL A 76 14.46 -26.85 -1.37
CA VAL A 76 13.91 -26.18 -0.18
C VAL A 76 14.77 -24.99 0.20
N GLN A 77 16.10 -25.15 0.21
CA GLN A 77 17.02 -24.07 0.54
C GLN A 77 16.94 -22.90 -0.45
N ASP A 78 16.72 -23.17 -1.74
CA ASP A 78 16.52 -22.15 -2.77
C ASP A 78 15.21 -21.37 -2.56
N LEU A 79 14.13 -22.05 -2.18
CA LEU A 79 12.86 -21.40 -1.86
C LEU A 79 12.99 -20.52 -0.62
N VAL A 80 13.63 -21.02 0.44
CA VAL A 80 13.89 -20.27 1.67
C VAL A 80 14.77 -19.06 1.35
N SER A 81 15.80 -19.23 0.52
CA SER A 81 16.71 -18.15 0.13
C SER A 81 16.01 -17.06 -0.69
N LYS A 82 15.08 -17.44 -1.59
CA LYS A 82 14.22 -16.47 -2.29
C LYS A 82 13.31 -15.72 -1.31
N TRP A 83 12.72 -16.42 -0.35
CA TRP A 83 11.87 -15.81 0.67
C TRP A 83 12.64 -14.82 1.55
N ILE A 84 13.81 -15.21 2.05
CA ILE A 84 14.72 -14.34 2.82
C ILE A 84 15.13 -13.13 1.97
N GLY A 85 15.38 -13.33 0.67
CA GLY A 85 15.67 -12.23 -0.25
C GLY A 85 14.51 -11.24 -0.36
N VAL A 86 13.26 -11.73 -0.42
CA VAL A 86 12.06 -10.89 -0.39
C VAL A 86 11.95 -10.16 0.95
N GLU A 87 12.18 -10.85 2.07
CA GLU A 87 12.13 -10.28 3.42
C GLU A 87 13.14 -9.15 3.59
N HIS A 88 14.41 -9.37 3.28
CA HIS A 88 15.44 -8.33 3.35
C HIS A 88 15.15 -7.16 2.41
N ALA A 89 14.62 -7.45 1.23
CA ALA A 89 14.28 -6.39 0.30
C ALA A 89 13.10 -5.55 0.82
N VAL A 90 12.09 -6.16 1.45
CA VAL A 90 10.99 -5.45 2.14
C VAL A 90 11.52 -4.67 3.34
N GLU A 91 12.34 -5.30 4.18
CA GLU A 91 12.95 -4.67 5.36
C GLU A 91 13.76 -3.43 4.97
N HIS A 92 14.61 -3.55 3.95
CA HIS A 92 15.40 -2.43 3.43
C HIS A 92 14.50 -1.30 2.92
N ARG A 93 13.39 -1.62 2.24
CA ARG A 93 12.44 -0.62 1.73
C ARG A 93 11.68 0.06 2.86
N VAL A 94 11.21 -0.70 3.85
CA VAL A 94 10.54 -0.15 5.03
C VAL A 94 11.48 0.76 5.81
N LYS A 95 12.74 0.34 6.01
CA LYS A 95 13.78 1.16 6.64
C LYS A 95 14.14 2.41 5.82
N ALA A 96 14.08 2.34 4.50
CA ALA A 96 14.34 3.51 3.64
C ALA A 96 13.20 4.54 3.70
N ILE A 97 11.95 4.09 3.83
CA ILE A 97 10.79 4.99 3.95
C ILE A 97 10.78 5.67 5.31
N ILE A 98 11.05 4.91 6.37
CA ILE A 98 11.02 5.38 7.75
C ILE A 98 12.25 6.25 8.04
N SER A 99 12.03 7.53 8.38
CA SER A 99 13.12 8.41 8.80
C SER A 99 13.56 8.10 10.25
N PRO A 100 14.85 7.82 10.51
CA PRO A 100 15.35 7.52 11.86
C PRO A 100 15.33 8.75 12.79
N GLU A 101 15.24 9.95 12.23
CA GLU A 101 15.22 11.23 12.97
C GLU A 101 13.83 11.56 13.58
N GLU A 102 12.79 10.76 13.31
CA GLU A 102 11.43 11.01 13.77
C GLU A 102 11.01 9.98 14.84
N SER A 103 10.27 10.42 15.86
CA SER A 103 9.76 9.54 16.92
C SER A 103 8.51 8.78 16.46
N LEU A 104 8.73 7.59 15.90
CA LEU A 104 7.66 6.74 15.36
C LEU A 104 6.69 6.22 16.42
N THR A 105 7.18 5.95 17.63
CA THR A 105 6.38 5.33 18.70
C THR A 105 5.18 6.19 19.09
N PRO A 106 5.29 7.50 19.36
CA PRO A 106 4.11 8.36 19.51
C PRO A 106 3.46 8.71 18.16
N GLY A 107 4.24 8.91 17.09
CA GLY A 107 3.73 9.37 15.79
C GLY A 107 2.68 8.43 15.18
N ILE A 108 2.98 7.13 15.10
CA ILE A 108 2.06 6.14 14.55
C ILE A 108 0.81 6.01 15.43
N LEU A 109 0.95 6.12 16.75
CA LEU A 109 -0.20 6.11 17.67
C LEU A 109 -1.11 7.32 17.43
N TYR A 110 -0.56 8.52 17.26
CA TYR A 110 -1.36 9.71 16.98
C TYR A 110 -2.06 9.64 15.62
N VAL A 111 -1.39 9.13 14.58
CA VAL A 111 -2.01 8.85 13.28
C VAL A 111 -3.14 7.82 13.40
N GLY A 112 -2.90 6.75 14.16
CA GLY A 112 -3.89 5.70 14.42
C GLY A 112 -5.12 6.24 15.13
N VAL A 113 -4.94 7.02 16.20
CA VAL A 113 -6.03 7.67 16.94
C VAL A 113 -6.79 8.64 16.04
N ALA A 114 -6.10 9.50 15.28
CA ALA A 114 -6.74 10.45 14.37
C ALA A 114 -7.60 9.74 13.30
N THR A 115 -7.10 8.63 12.75
CA THR A 115 -7.83 7.82 11.76
C THR A 115 -9.06 7.15 12.38
N LEU A 116 -8.92 6.55 13.57
CA LEU A 116 -10.02 5.94 14.31
C LEU A 116 -11.08 6.97 14.70
N SER A 117 -10.66 8.15 15.17
CA SER A 117 -11.55 9.29 15.42
C SER A 117 -12.30 9.69 14.15
N GLY A 118 -11.65 9.67 12.98
CA GLY A 118 -12.30 9.87 11.69
C GLY A 118 -13.39 8.86 11.38
N SER A 119 -13.16 7.58 11.67
CA SER A 119 -14.15 6.53 11.53
C SER A 119 -15.35 6.73 12.47
N ILE A 120 -15.10 7.15 13.71
CA ILE A 120 -16.16 7.47 14.68
C ILE A 120 -16.98 8.67 14.22
N ILE A 121 -16.34 9.75 13.77
CA ILE A 121 -17.01 10.97 13.27
C ILE A 121 -17.85 10.67 12.03
N ALA A 122 -17.37 9.79 11.16
CA ALA A 122 -18.06 9.45 9.91
C ALA A 122 -19.08 8.31 10.07
N ARG A 123 -19.19 7.72 11.27
CA ARG A 123 -20.08 6.59 11.58
C ARG A 123 -21.55 6.84 11.23
N ASN A 124 -22.05 8.04 11.48
CA ASN A 124 -23.45 8.42 11.27
C ASN A 124 -23.66 9.32 10.03
N ARG A 125 -22.66 9.42 9.15
CA ARG A 125 -22.76 10.22 7.91
C ARG A 125 -23.03 9.32 6.71
N ALA A 126 -23.42 9.94 5.60
CA ALA A 126 -23.66 9.25 4.33
C ALA A 126 -22.49 8.32 3.95
N LEU A 127 -22.79 7.19 3.30
CA LEU A 127 -21.81 6.17 2.90
C LEU A 127 -20.50 6.72 2.30
N PRO A 128 -20.49 7.67 1.34
CA PRO A 128 -19.24 8.18 0.78
C PRO A 128 -18.37 8.88 1.84
N ILE A 129 -18.99 9.69 2.72
CA ILE A 129 -18.27 10.39 3.79
C ILE A 129 -17.70 9.36 4.78
N ARG A 130 -18.43 8.27 5.06
CA ARG A 130 -17.97 7.18 5.93
C ARG A 130 -16.70 6.51 5.43
N PHE A 131 -16.54 6.35 4.13
CA PHE A 131 -15.34 5.72 3.54
C PHE A 131 -14.21 6.70 3.29
N ILE A 132 -14.50 7.97 3.00
CA ILE A 132 -13.49 8.98 2.65
C ILE A 132 -12.89 9.64 3.90
N THR A 133 -13.66 9.81 4.98
CA THR A 133 -13.17 10.55 6.16
C THR A 133 -11.97 9.87 6.84
N PRO A 134 -11.97 8.54 7.09
CA PRO A 134 -10.81 7.89 7.71
C PRO A 134 -9.50 8.01 6.90
N PRO A 135 -9.45 7.71 5.59
CA PRO A 135 -8.21 7.84 4.82
C PRO A 135 -7.76 9.30 4.66
N VAL A 136 -8.69 10.26 4.61
CA VAL A 136 -8.33 11.69 4.59
C VAL A 136 -7.66 12.09 5.91
N LEU A 137 -8.23 11.70 7.05
CA LEU A 137 -7.62 12.00 8.35
C LEU A 137 -6.32 11.24 8.58
N LEU A 138 -6.18 10.05 8.01
CA LEU A 138 -4.91 9.32 7.97
C LEU A 138 -3.86 10.12 7.21
N ALA A 139 -4.14 10.57 5.98
CA ALA A 139 -3.19 11.33 5.18
C ALA A 139 -2.81 12.66 5.84
N LEU A 140 -3.78 13.37 6.40
CA LEU A 140 -3.54 14.63 7.11
C LEU A 140 -2.70 14.44 8.37
N SER A 141 -3.03 13.44 9.18
CA SER A 141 -2.28 13.15 10.41
C SER A 141 -0.87 12.63 10.12
N MET A 142 -0.69 11.82 9.07
CA MET A 142 0.64 11.39 8.63
C MET A 142 1.51 12.57 8.22
N ASN A 143 0.98 13.49 7.41
CA ASN A 143 1.72 14.70 7.01
C ASN A 143 2.05 15.60 8.21
N HIS A 144 1.20 15.61 9.24
CA HIS A 144 1.42 16.43 10.44
C HIS A 144 2.40 15.81 11.45
N PHE A 145 2.25 14.53 11.79
CA PHE A 145 3.05 13.87 12.83
C PHE A 145 4.32 13.21 12.29
N LEU A 146 4.37 12.87 11.00
CA LEU A 146 5.47 12.13 10.35
C LEU A 146 5.83 12.77 8.99
N PRO A 147 6.25 14.05 8.96
CA PRO A 147 6.46 14.77 7.70
C PRO A 147 7.57 14.18 6.82
N LYS A 148 8.71 13.78 7.38
CA LYS A 148 9.81 13.19 6.59
C LYS A 148 9.45 11.82 6.06
N THR A 149 8.85 10.98 6.92
CA THR A 149 8.39 9.64 6.51
C THR A 149 7.32 9.74 5.41
N THR A 150 6.42 10.71 5.51
CA THR A 150 5.40 10.98 4.48
C THR A 150 6.02 11.45 3.17
N ALA A 151 7.04 12.31 3.21
CA ALA A 151 7.77 12.75 2.02
C ALA A 151 8.54 11.60 1.34
N ASN A 152 9.23 10.76 2.11
CA ASN A 152 9.93 9.59 1.57
C ASN A 152 8.95 8.58 0.95
N LEU A 153 7.80 8.38 1.60
CA LEU A 153 6.75 7.50 1.08
C LEU A 153 6.14 8.04 -0.21
N SER A 154 5.88 9.35 -0.30
CA SER A 154 5.31 9.94 -1.51
C SER A 154 6.29 9.92 -2.68
N GLU A 155 7.58 10.15 -2.42
CA GLU A 155 8.65 9.99 -3.42
C GLU A 155 8.74 8.54 -3.91
N TYR A 156 8.71 7.57 -3.00
CA TYR A 156 8.70 6.16 -3.37
C TYR A 156 7.50 5.78 -4.23
N LEU A 157 6.29 6.22 -3.85
CA LEU A 157 5.08 5.97 -4.63
C LEU A 157 5.16 6.66 -6.00
N GLY A 158 5.73 7.86 -6.09
CA GLY A 158 5.99 8.55 -7.35
C GLY A 158 6.94 7.77 -8.27
N ASN A 159 8.07 7.29 -7.73
CA ASN A 159 9.03 6.47 -8.48
C ASN A 159 8.41 5.15 -8.97
N LEU A 160 7.54 4.54 -8.13
CA LEU A 160 6.82 3.32 -8.49
C LEU A 160 5.80 3.59 -9.61
N GLU A 161 5.08 4.71 -9.51
CA GLU A 161 4.13 5.13 -10.53
C GLU A 161 4.84 5.43 -11.85
N GLU A 162 5.99 6.10 -11.84
CA GLU A 162 6.76 6.38 -13.05
C GLU A 162 7.28 5.11 -13.72
N THR A 163 7.73 4.14 -12.92
CA THR A 163 8.28 2.87 -13.42
C THR A 163 7.20 1.96 -14.02
N TYR A 164 6.06 1.81 -13.34
CA TYR A 164 5.03 0.83 -13.71
C TYR A 164 3.82 1.44 -14.44
N PHE A 165 3.51 2.72 -14.19
CA PHE A 165 2.32 3.42 -14.69
C PHE A 165 2.63 4.84 -15.18
N PRO A 166 3.46 5.01 -16.23
CA PRO A 166 3.98 6.33 -16.64
C PRO A 166 2.88 7.30 -17.09
N THR A 167 1.75 6.79 -17.61
CA THR A 167 0.62 7.63 -18.01
C THR A 167 -0.10 8.23 -16.81
N LEU A 168 -0.19 7.51 -15.69
CA LEU A 168 -0.76 8.02 -14.44
C LEU A 168 0.19 9.06 -13.83
N ALA A 169 1.50 8.78 -13.81
CA ALA A 169 2.50 9.70 -13.25
C ALA A 169 2.44 11.09 -13.91
N GLN A 170 2.29 11.13 -15.24
CA GLN A 170 2.12 12.39 -15.98
C GLN A 170 0.84 13.13 -15.56
N LYS A 171 -0.27 12.42 -15.36
CA LYS A 171 -1.53 13.04 -14.93
C LYS A 171 -1.46 13.54 -13.50
N HIS A 172 -0.82 12.81 -12.59
CA HIS A 172 -0.56 13.27 -11.23
C HIS A 172 0.35 14.50 -11.21
N ALA A 173 1.43 14.52 -12.00
CA ALA A 173 2.31 15.68 -12.10
C ALA A 173 1.57 16.94 -12.60
N VAL A 174 0.75 16.79 -13.66
CA VAL A 174 -0.09 17.87 -14.18
C VAL A 174 -1.14 18.32 -13.15
N ALA A 175 -1.81 17.37 -12.49
CA ALA A 175 -2.77 17.68 -11.43
C ALA A 175 -2.12 18.46 -10.28
N ASN A 176 -0.94 18.03 -9.84
CA ASN A 176 -0.17 18.71 -8.79
C ASN A 176 0.24 20.14 -9.19
N ALA A 177 0.63 20.34 -10.45
CA ALA A 177 0.94 21.66 -10.96
C ALA A 177 -0.30 22.59 -10.98
N HIS A 178 -1.45 22.07 -11.40
CA HIS A 178 -2.71 22.83 -11.40
C HIS A 178 -3.24 23.10 -9.99
N THR A 179 -3.10 22.17 -9.06
CA THR A 179 -3.49 22.41 -7.66
C THR A 179 -2.58 23.44 -7.00
N ALA A 180 -1.27 23.39 -7.23
CA ALA A 180 -0.32 24.40 -6.76
C ALA A 180 -0.64 25.79 -7.35
N MET A 181 -0.91 25.87 -8.65
CA MET A 181 -1.34 27.12 -9.30
C MET A 181 -2.66 27.64 -8.71
N THR A 182 -3.65 26.76 -8.50
CA THR A 182 -4.95 27.12 -7.92
C THR A 182 -4.77 27.62 -6.48
N TRP A 183 -3.88 27.00 -5.70
CA TRP A 183 -3.57 27.43 -4.35
C TRP A 183 -2.96 28.84 -4.32
N GLU A 184 -1.99 29.11 -5.20
CA GLU A 184 -1.41 30.45 -5.34
C GLU A 184 -2.46 31.46 -5.85
N MET A 185 -3.33 31.08 -6.78
CA MET A 185 -4.44 31.93 -7.22
C MET A 185 -5.39 32.28 -6.08
N ILE A 186 -5.78 31.32 -5.23
CA ILE A 186 -6.66 31.57 -4.07
C ILE A 186 -5.98 32.48 -3.05
N LYS A 187 -4.68 32.26 -2.80
CA LYS A 187 -3.88 33.10 -1.91
C LYS A 187 -3.80 34.54 -2.42
N ASN A 188 -3.51 34.71 -3.72
CA ASN A 188 -3.45 36.02 -4.38
C ASN A 188 -4.84 36.69 -4.44
N ALA A 189 -5.90 35.95 -4.75
CA ALA A 189 -7.26 36.47 -4.73
C ALA A 189 -7.69 36.94 -3.34
N THR A 190 -7.29 36.22 -2.28
CA THR A 190 -7.55 36.61 -0.89
C THR A 190 -6.75 37.84 -0.49
N ALA A 191 -5.47 37.92 -0.87
CA ALA A 191 -4.64 39.10 -0.62
C ALA A 191 -5.18 40.34 -1.35
N ASN A 192 -5.47 40.21 -2.65
CA ASN A 192 -6.03 41.28 -3.48
C ASN A 192 -7.44 41.68 -3.03
N GLY A 193 -8.24 40.73 -2.53
CA GLY A 193 -9.56 40.98 -1.96
C GLY A 193 -9.47 41.83 -0.69
N ARG A 194 -8.55 41.51 0.22
CA ARG A 194 -8.27 42.34 1.41
C ARG A 194 -7.84 43.74 1.01
N GLU A 195 -6.91 43.86 0.05
CA GLU A 195 -6.43 45.16 -0.43
C GLU A 195 -7.52 45.99 -1.14
N SER A 196 -8.41 45.34 -1.89
CA SER A 196 -9.53 46.00 -2.57
C SER A 196 -10.59 46.49 -1.59
N VAL A 197 -10.83 45.74 -0.51
CA VAL A 197 -11.72 46.16 0.59
C VAL A 197 -11.11 47.34 1.33
N THR A 198 -9.81 47.32 1.66
CA THR A 198 -9.15 48.46 2.32
C THR A 198 -9.16 49.71 1.44
N LYS A 199 -8.81 49.58 0.15
CA LYS A 199 -8.88 50.70 -0.81
C LYS A 199 -10.32 51.21 -1.00
N GLY A 200 -11.31 50.32 -1.02
CA GLY A 200 -12.73 50.69 -1.11
C GLY A 200 -13.20 51.52 0.09
N VAL A 201 -12.80 51.11 1.30
CA VAL A 201 -13.08 51.86 2.53
C VAL A 201 -12.34 53.20 2.54
N GLU A 202 -11.06 53.24 2.15
CA GLU A 202 -10.28 54.48 2.05
C GLU A 202 -10.88 55.46 1.04
N ASN A 203 -11.32 54.98 -0.13
CA ASN A 203 -11.96 55.81 -1.15
C ASN A 203 -13.34 56.32 -0.72
N ALA A 204 -14.10 55.51 0.02
CA ALA A 204 -15.39 55.94 0.57
C ALA A 204 -15.19 57.03 1.64
N VAL A 205 -14.21 56.84 2.53
CA VAL A 205 -13.85 57.85 3.53
C VAL A 205 -13.31 59.12 2.85
N GLY A 206 -12.46 58.99 1.82
CA GLY A 206 -11.94 60.12 1.05
C GLY A 206 -13.03 60.94 0.36
N LYS A 207 -14.02 60.29 -0.28
CA LYS A 207 -15.17 60.99 -0.89
C LYS A 207 -16.05 61.69 0.13
N ILE A 208 -16.22 61.12 1.33
CA ILE A 208 -16.97 61.77 2.41
C ILE A 208 -16.18 62.98 2.93
N GLU A 209 -14.86 62.86 3.06
CA GLU A 209 -13.96 63.95 3.46
C GLU A 209 -13.90 65.08 2.42
N GLU A 210 -13.87 64.77 1.12
CA GLU A 210 -13.90 65.75 0.02
C GLU A 210 -15.24 66.49 -0.09
N THR A 211 -16.36 65.80 0.16
CA THR A 211 -17.71 66.40 0.08
C THR A 211 -18.09 67.18 1.33
N THR A 212 -17.54 66.81 2.49
CA THR A 212 -17.86 67.46 3.77
C THR A 212 -16.76 68.40 4.27
N GLY A 213 -15.58 68.40 3.65
CA GLY A 213 -14.43 69.22 4.03
C GLY A 213 -13.81 68.88 5.39
N LEU A 214 -14.26 67.80 6.04
CA LEU A 214 -13.85 67.38 7.37
C LEU A 214 -12.73 66.35 7.26
N LYS A 215 -11.57 66.61 7.88
CA LYS A 215 -10.41 65.71 7.94
C LYS A 215 -10.65 64.46 8.80
N LEU A 216 -11.55 63.59 8.38
CA LEU A 216 -11.99 62.40 9.13
C LEU A 216 -10.91 61.31 9.16
N LYS A 217 -10.03 61.25 8.14
CA LYS A 217 -8.92 60.29 8.09
C LYS A 217 -7.85 60.53 9.17
N GLU A 218 -7.57 61.79 9.51
CA GLU A 218 -6.56 62.19 10.51
C GLU A 218 -7.12 62.27 11.93
N THR A 219 -8.37 62.70 12.10
CA THR A 219 -8.93 63.02 13.42
C THR A 219 -9.53 61.83 14.17
N LEU A 220 -9.90 60.76 13.46
CA LEU A 220 -10.69 59.66 14.04
C LEU A 220 -10.06 58.27 13.87
N GLY A 221 -8.93 58.11 13.17
CA GLY A 221 -8.26 56.81 13.02
C GLY A 221 -9.11 55.72 12.35
N LEU A 222 -10.27 56.07 11.79
CA LEU A 222 -11.33 55.16 11.36
C LEU A 222 -10.89 54.14 10.31
N GLY A 223 -9.89 54.44 9.47
CA GLY A 223 -9.36 53.48 8.50
C GLY A 223 -8.75 52.22 9.14
N LYS A 224 -8.16 52.36 10.34
CA LYS A 224 -7.54 51.25 11.08
C LYS A 224 -8.53 50.52 11.99
N GLU A 225 -9.62 51.19 12.36
CA GLU A 225 -10.64 50.65 13.26
C GLU A 225 -11.77 49.96 12.49
N LEU A 226 -12.18 50.50 11.35
CA LEU A 226 -13.14 49.87 10.43
C LEU A 226 -12.57 48.62 9.75
N SER A 227 -11.25 48.57 9.50
CA SER A 227 -10.59 47.36 8.98
C SER A 227 -10.61 46.22 10.01
N LYS A 228 -10.30 46.51 11.29
CA LYS A 228 -10.49 45.55 12.39
C LYS A 228 -11.96 45.17 12.60
N GLN A 229 -12.89 46.10 12.40
CA GLN A 229 -14.32 45.84 12.51
C GLN A 229 -14.85 45.00 11.34
N ALA A 230 -14.29 45.14 10.14
CA ALA A 230 -14.57 44.30 8.98
C ALA A 230 -14.05 42.86 9.18
N GLU A 231 -12.85 42.69 9.75
CA GLU A 231 -12.34 41.37 10.18
C GLU A 231 -13.26 40.74 11.24
N GLY A 232 -13.74 41.54 12.20
CA GLY A 232 -14.75 41.13 13.18
C GLY A 232 -16.10 40.74 12.55
N ARG A 233 -16.54 41.44 11.50
CA ARG A 233 -17.77 41.11 10.76
C ARG A 233 -17.62 39.89 9.87
N VAL A 234 -16.44 39.59 9.36
CA VAL A 234 -16.15 38.31 8.68
C VAL A 234 -16.21 37.16 9.68
N LEU A 235 -15.64 37.31 10.88
CA LEU A 235 -15.76 36.31 11.95
C LEU A 235 -17.21 36.15 12.42
N GLN A 236 -18.01 37.23 12.48
CA GLN A 236 -19.43 37.15 12.79
C GLN A 236 -20.26 36.57 11.63
N ALA A 237 -19.89 36.81 10.38
CA ALA A 237 -20.55 36.21 9.22
C ALA A 237 -20.22 34.72 9.11
N VAL A 238 -19.01 34.29 9.45
CA VAL A 238 -18.62 32.88 9.57
C VAL A 238 -19.38 32.23 10.73
N LYS A 239 -19.46 32.86 11.89
CA LYS A 239 -20.28 32.37 13.02
C LYS A 239 -21.78 32.36 12.72
N ALA A 240 -22.30 33.37 12.02
CA ALA A 240 -23.70 33.41 11.59
C ALA A 240 -24.00 32.40 10.48
N ALA A 241 -23.01 32.10 9.63
CA ALA A 241 -23.10 31.02 8.66
C ALA A 241 -23.06 29.65 9.35
N GLU A 242 -22.22 29.46 10.38
CA GLU A 242 -22.22 28.25 11.24
C GLU A 242 -23.54 28.08 11.98
N VAL A 243 -24.11 29.15 12.54
CA VAL A 243 -25.43 29.11 13.20
C VAL A 243 -26.53 28.79 12.19
N LYS A 244 -26.51 29.38 10.99
CA LYS A 244 -27.46 29.03 9.92
C LYS A 244 -27.24 27.61 9.39
N PHE A 245 -26.01 27.10 9.42
CA PHE A 245 -25.69 25.70 9.09
C PHE A 245 -26.21 24.72 10.14
N GLU A 246 -26.12 25.08 11.42
CA GLU A 246 -26.66 24.28 12.53
C GLU A 246 -28.21 24.35 12.56
N GLU A 247 -28.83 25.50 12.25
CA GLU A 247 -30.29 25.62 12.10
C GLU A 247 -30.83 24.84 10.91
N THR A 248 -30.13 24.86 9.77
CA THR A 248 -30.50 24.04 8.59
C THR A 248 -30.26 22.55 8.81
N LYS A 249 -29.25 22.20 9.60
CA LYS A 249 -29.01 20.82 10.05
C LYS A 249 -30.11 20.36 11.01
N ALA A 250 -30.52 21.16 11.99
CA ALA A 250 -31.63 20.86 12.89
C ALA A 250 -32.98 20.72 12.15
N ALA A 251 -33.26 21.61 11.18
CA ALA A 251 -34.44 21.51 10.33
C ALA A 251 -34.38 20.28 9.40
N SER A 252 -33.19 19.85 8.97
CA SER A 252 -33.00 18.62 8.20
C SER A 252 -33.14 17.36 9.06
N GLU A 253 -32.66 17.39 10.32
CA GLU A 253 -32.78 16.29 11.27
C GLU A 253 -34.24 16.06 11.69
N ALA A 254 -35.04 17.13 11.83
CA ALA A 254 -36.48 17.04 12.06
C ALA A 254 -37.23 16.40 10.88
N LYS A 255 -36.91 16.79 9.63
CA LYS A 255 -37.50 16.18 8.43
C LYS A 255 -37.03 14.74 8.21
N VAL A 256 -35.81 14.40 8.62
CA VAL A 256 -35.28 13.03 8.58
C VAL A 256 -35.93 12.16 9.67
N ALA A 257 -36.30 12.72 10.83
CA ALA A 257 -37.05 12.01 11.86
C ALA A 257 -38.51 11.72 11.43
N GLU A 258 -39.19 12.69 10.82
CA GLU A 258 -40.51 12.48 10.21
C GLU A 258 -40.45 11.45 9.07
N GLY A 259 -39.42 11.52 8.22
CA GLY A 259 -39.16 10.54 7.18
C GLY A 259 -38.91 9.12 7.72
N LYS A 260 -38.15 8.99 8.82
CA LYS A 260 -37.93 7.70 9.49
C LYS A 260 -39.22 7.14 10.10
N ALA A 261 -40.05 7.96 10.74
CA ALA A 261 -41.33 7.52 11.29
C ALA A 261 -42.30 7.02 10.21
N ILE A 262 -42.34 7.67 9.04
CA ILE A 262 -43.15 7.24 7.90
C ILE A 262 -42.61 5.93 7.29
N VAL A 263 -41.27 5.77 7.22
CA VAL A 263 -40.64 4.54 6.73
C VAL A 263 -40.83 3.40 7.72
N GLU A 264 -40.72 3.62 9.03
CA GLU A 264 -40.96 2.60 10.05
C GLU A 264 -42.43 2.16 10.09
N ALA A 265 -43.38 3.09 9.95
CA ALA A 265 -44.80 2.77 9.82
C ALA A 265 -45.10 1.93 8.56
N LYS A 266 -44.56 2.32 7.40
CA LYS A 266 -44.71 1.53 6.16
C LYS A 266 -44.01 0.17 6.23
N THR A 267 -42.87 0.08 6.92
CA THR A 267 -42.15 -1.19 7.09
C THR A 267 -42.90 -2.12 8.05
N ALA A 268 -43.59 -1.58 9.07
CA ALA A 268 -44.46 -2.34 9.96
C ALA A 268 -45.72 -2.85 9.25
N GLU A 269 -46.35 -2.03 8.39
CA GLU A 269 -47.49 -2.46 7.56
C GLU A 269 -47.08 -3.55 6.56
N ILE A 270 -45.90 -3.42 5.92
CA ILE A 270 -45.39 -4.45 5.00
C ILE A 270 -45.07 -5.75 5.74
N LYS A 271 -44.54 -5.70 6.96
CA LYS A 271 -44.31 -6.88 7.80
C LYS A 271 -45.62 -7.55 8.23
N ALA A 272 -46.61 -6.77 8.67
CA ALA A 272 -47.93 -7.31 9.04
C ALA A 272 -48.67 -7.92 7.83
N ALA A 273 -48.51 -7.36 6.63
CA ALA A 273 -49.05 -7.93 5.40
C ALA A 273 -48.28 -9.18 4.94
N ALA A 274 -46.98 -9.26 5.21
CA ALA A 274 -46.17 -10.44 4.96
C ALA A 274 -46.51 -11.58 5.93
N ASP A 275 -46.68 -11.30 7.22
CA ASP A 275 -47.03 -12.29 8.24
C ASP A 275 -48.43 -12.89 7.98
N LYS A 276 -49.41 -12.06 7.58
CA LYS A 276 -50.73 -12.57 7.13
C LYS A 276 -50.65 -13.45 5.89
N LYS A 277 -49.78 -13.12 4.94
CA LYS A 277 -49.56 -13.95 3.74
C LYS A 277 -48.84 -15.25 4.06
N VAL A 278 -47.94 -15.24 5.04
CA VAL A 278 -47.24 -16.43 5.54
C VAL A 278 -48.24 -17.33 6.26
N GLU A 279 -49.11 -16.79 7.12
CA GLU A 279 -50.19 -17.53 7.80
C GLU A 279 -51.17 -18.16 6.79
N GLU A 280 -51.60 -17.40 5.77
CA GLU A 280 -52.47 -17.92 4.71
C GLU A 280 -51.79 -19.02 3.87
N PHE A 281 -50.46 -18.95 3.70
CA PHE A 281 -49.68 -19.99 3.02
C PHE A 281 -49.50 -21.24 3.88
N THR A 282 -49.31 -21.10 5.20
CA THR A 282 -49.25 -22.24 6.13
C THR A 282 -50.60 -22.93 6.27
N GLU A 283 -51.71 -22.20 6.32
CA GLU A 283 -53.05 -22.80 6.37
C GLU A 283 -53.40 -23.54 5.06
N LYS A 284 -52.94 -23.02 3.90
CA LYS A 284 -53.03 -23.71 2.61
C LYS A 284 -52.15 -24.96 2.53
N LEU A 285 -51.01 -24.99 3.22
CA LEU A 285 -50.14 -26.16 3.32
C LEU A 285 -50.73 -27.24 4.23
N GLU A 286 -51.34 -26.86 5.36
CA GLU A 286 -52.02 -27.81 6.25
C GLU A 286 -53.24 -28.45 5.58
N LYS A 287 -54.09 -27.67 4.89
CA LYS A 287 -55.21 -28.21 4.09
C LYS A 287 -54.77 -29.14 2.96
N LYS A 288 -53.57 -28.96 2.40
CA LYS A 288 -53.01 -29.83 1.35
C LYS A 288 -52.41 -31.12 1.90
N THR A 289 -52.19 -31.19 3.22
CA THR A 289 -51.65 -32.37 3.91
C THR A 289 -52.76 -33.29 4.41
N GLU A 290 -54.00 -32.79 4.52
CA GLU A 290 -55.18 -33.57 4.96
C GLU A 290 -55.98 -34.25 3.82
N GLU A 291 -55.68 -34.00 2.54
CA GLU A 291 -56.31 -34.77 1.45
C GLU A 291 -55.65 -36.14 1.27
N PRO A 292 -56.37 -37.26 1.49
CA PRO A 292 -55.78 -38.60 1.41
C PRO A 292 -55.43 -38.95 -0.04
N PRO A 293 -54.31 -39.66 -0.29
CA PRO A 293 -53.86 -39.93 -1.64
C PRO A 293 -54.87 -40.78 -2.41
N LYS A 294 -55.30 -40.25 -3.57
CA LYS A 294 -56.06 -40.97 -4.60
C LYS A 294 -55.32 -42.28 -4.93
N ARG A 295 -55.96 -43.42 -4.63
CA ARG A 295 -55.59 -44.72 -5.18
C ARG A 295 -55.68 -44.63 -6.71
N LEU A 296 -54.54 -44.79 -7.37
CA LEU A 296 -54.51 -45.08 -8.80
C LEU A 296 -54.45 -46.60 -8.96
N VAL A 297 -55.49 -47.09 -9.63
CA VAL A 297 -55.61 -48.37 -10.33
C VAL A 297 -54.56 -48.42 -11.44
#